data_AF-A0A3D4K8H7-F1
#
_entry.id   AF-A0A3D4K8H7-F1
#
_cell.length_a   1.000
_cell.length_b   1.000
_cell.length_c   1.000
_cell.angle_alpha   90.00
_cell.angle_beta   90.00
_cell.angle_gamma   90.00
#
_symmetry.space_group_name_H-M   'P 1'
#
loop_
_entity.id
_entity.type
_entity.pdbx_description
1 polymer ?
#
loop_
_entity_poly.entity_id
_entity_poly.type
_entity_poly.pdbx_seq_one_letter_code
_entity_poly.pdbx_strand_id
1 'polypeptide(L)'
;MLQRVVHIFKSATKSFIMGFVIVYLSYFLLFGKNGIINFIKDKNQLEELKTQELSEFKKREDIKNKVERLYPKHLDADLLDEQYRRATGEIKNNEVVYYY
;
A
#
# COMPACT_ATOMS: atom_id res chain seq x y z
N MET A 1 9.02 19.23 66.84
CA MET A 1 8.76 20.03 65.63
C MET A 1 9.76 19.73 64.51
N LEU A 2 11.07 19.77 64.77
CA LEU A 2 12.16 19.49 63.80
C LEU A 2 12.06 18.13 63.06
N GLN A 3 11.73 17.04 63.76
CA GLN A 3 11.65 15.71 63.12
C GLN A 3 10.52 15.59 62.08
N ARG A 4 9.40 16.30 62.27
CA ARG A 4 8.30 16.32 61.29
C ARG A 4 8.70 17.04 60.00
N VAL A 5 9.44 18.15 60.12
CA VAL A 5 9.93 18.91 58.95
C VAL A 5 10.88 18.06 58.11
N VAL A 6 11.83 17.36 58.74
CA VAL A 6 12.77 16.46 58.03
C VAL A 6 12.04 15.33 57.30
N HIS A 7 11.00 14.75 57.92
CA HIS A 7 10.21 13.70 57.27
C HIS A 7 9.46 14.21 56.04
N ILE A 8 8.87 15.41 56.11
CA ILE A 8 8.17 16.06 54.98
C ILE A 8 9.14 16.33 53.82
N PHE A 9 10.34 16.84 54.11
CA PHE A 9 11.36 17.05 53.08
C PHE A 9 11.80 15.74 52.41
N LYS A 10 12.04 14.67 53.18
CA LYS A 10 12.39 13.34 52.63
C LYS A 10 11.26 12.71 51.81
N SER A 11 9.99 12.90 52.19
CA SER A 11 8.87 12.39 51.40
C SER A 11 8.66 13.22 50.13
N ALA A 12 8.84 14.54 50.20
CA ALA A 12 8.72 15.42 49.05
C ALA A 12 9.78 15.11 47.98
N THR A 13 11.03 14.87 48.36
CA THR A 13 12.08 14.47 47.41
C THR A 13 11.78 13.12 46.75
N LYS A 14 11.25 12.14 47.52
CA LYS A 14 10.85 10.84 46.96
C LYS A 14 9.71 10.99 45.94
N SER A 15 8.69 11.78 46.26
CA SER A 15 7.58 12.05 45.33
C SER A 15 8.05 12.75 44.07
N PHE A 16 8.99 13.69 44.18
CA PHE A 16 9.56 14.38 43.03
C PHE A 16 10.35 13.45 42.11
N ILE A 17 11.20 12.59 42.68
CA ILE A 17 11.95 11.57 41.93
C ILE A 17 10.98 10.60 41.24
N MET A 18 9.95 10.15 41.95
CA MET A 18 8.94 9.25 41.39
C MET A 18 8.20 9.90 40.21
N GLY A 19 7.79 11.17 40.35
CA GLY A 19 7.19 11.94 39.26
C GLY A 19 8.12 12.06 38.04
N PHE A 20 9.40 12.34 38.28
CA PHE A 20 10.40 12.44 37.22
C PHE A 20 10.57 11.11 36.46
N VAL A 21 10.64 9.99 37.18
CA VAL A 21 10.74 8.65 36.59
C VAL A 21 9.51 8.34 35.73
N ILE A 22 8.31 8.66 36.21
CA ILE A 22 7.06 8.44 35.45
C ILE A 22 7.08 9.25 34.16
N VAL A 23 7.47 10.52 34.21
CA VAL A 23 7.55 11.38 33.02
C VAL A 23 8.58 10.84 32.03
N TYR A 24 9.76 10.46 32.52
CA TYR A 24 10.82 9.89 31.68
C TYR A 24 10.38 8.61 30.97
N LEU A 25 9.74 7.68 31.70
CA LEU A 25 9.22 6.44 31.13
C LEU A 25 8.07 6.71 30.15
N SER A 26 7.18 7.64 30.46
CA SER A 26 6.07 8.04 29.57
C SER A 26 6.60 8.62 28.26
N TYR A 27 7.63 9.48 28.34
CA TYR A 27 8.29 10.02 27.17
C TYR A 27 8.89 8.90 26.30
N PHE A 28 9.62 7.96 26.90
CA PHE A 28 10.21 6.85 26.16
C PHE A 28 9.14 5.88 25.59
N LEU A 29 8.02 5.70 26.27
CA LEU A 29 6.90 4.89 25.78
C LEU A 29 6.23 5.52 24.54
N LEU A 30 6.11 6.85 24.52
CA LEU A 30 5.47 7.58 23.43
C LEU A 30 6.43 7.75 22.23
N PHE A 31 7.64 8.23 22.50
CA PHE A 31 8.61 8.69 21.49
C PHE A 31 9.80 7.76 21.28
N GLY A 32 9.88 6.65 22.01
CA GLY A 32 10.93 5.66 21.82
C GLY A 32 10.86 5.01 20.43
N LYS A 33 11.96 4.34 20.06
CA LYS A 33 12.08 3.66 18.76
C LYS A 33 10.92 2.69 18.48
N ASN A 34 10.46 1.98 19.51
CA ASN A 34 9.30 1.08 19.46
C ASN A 34 8.09 1.68 20.20
N GLY A 35 8.03 3.00 20.30
CA GLY A 35 6.96 3.70 20.99
C GLY A 35 5.64 3.63 20.24
N ILE A 36 4.58 4.07 20.92
CA ILE A 36 3.21 4.04 20.39
C ILE A 36 3.09 4.81 19.07
N ILE A 37 3.77 5.96 18.95
CA ILE A 37 3.75 6.77 17.73
C ILE A 37 4.36 6.01 16.56
N ASN A 38 5.51 5.35 16.77
CA ASN A 38 6.17 4.60 15.72
C ASN A 38 5.34 3.36 15.33
N PHE A 39 4.71 2.68 16.30
CA PHE A 39 3.81 1.57 16.02
C PHE A 39 2.64 1.98 15.10
N ILE A 40 2.00 3.13 15.35
CA ILE A 40 0.91 3.62 14.50
C ILE A 40 1.43 3.96 13.10
N LYS A 41 2.60 4.62 13.00
CA LYS A 41 3.22 4.95 11.72
C LYS A 41 3.55 3.71 10.91
N ASP A 42 4.24 2.74 11.51
CA ASP A 42 4.63 1.50 10.84
C ASP A 42 3.39 0.71 10.39
N LYS A 43 2.35 0.65 11.22
CA LYS A 43 1.07 0.03 10.85
C LYS A 43 0.43 0.69 9.64
N ASN A 44 0.37 2.02 9.61
CA ASN A 44 -0.19 2.75 8.48
C ASN A 44 0.64 2.54 7.20
N GLN A 45 1.97 2.57 7.30
CA GLN A 45 2.86 2.28 6.17
C GLN A 45 2.64 0.86 5.63
N LEU A 46 2.47 -0.12 6.51
CA LEU A 46 2.23 -1.50 6.12
C LEU A 46 0.89 -1.68 5.40
N GLU A 47 -0.16 -1.00 5.85
CA GLU A 47 -1.46 -1.00 5.16
C GLU A 47 -1.42 -0.27 3.80
N GLU A 48 -0.67 0.82 3.71
CA GLU A 48 -0.45 1.53 2.45
C GLU A 48 0.30 0.65 1.44
N LEU A 49 1.39 0.00 1.86
CA LEU A 49 2.17 -0.92 1.02
C LEU A 49 1.34 -2.09 0.51
N LYS A 50 0.50 -2.70 1.37
CA LYS A 50 -0.43 -3.76 0.94
C LYS A 50 -1.43 -3.27 -0.10
N THR A 51 -1.94 -2.05 0.07
CA THR A 51 -2.89 -1.46 -0.88
C THR A 51 -2.23 -1.21 -2.23
N GLN A 52 -0.99 -0.70 -2.22
CA GLN A 52 -0.20 -0.51 -3.42
C GLN A 52 0.10 -1.85 -4.10
N GLU A 53 0.54 -2.86 -3.35
CA GLU A 53 0.82 -4.20 -3.87
C GLU A 53 -0.40 -4.81 -4.56
N LEU A 54 -1.58 -4.73 -3.93
CA LEU A 54 -2.82 -5.23 -4.52
C LEU A 54 -3.18 -4.49 -5.81
N SER A 55 -2.95 -3.17 -5.86
CA SER A 55 -3.21 -2.38 -7.06
C SER A 55 -2.27 -2.74 -8.21
N GLU A 56 -0.99 -2.96 -7.92
CA GLU A 56 0.02 -3.37 -8.90
C GLU A 56 -0.22 -4.80 -9.38
N PHE A 57 -0.64 -5.69 -8.49
CA PHE A 57 -1.05 -7.05 -8.86
C PHE A 57 -2.21 -7.03 -9.86
N LYS A 58 -3.27 -6.25 -9.59
CA LYS A 58 -4.41 -6.11 -10.52
C LYS A 58 -3.99 -5.56 -11.88
N LYS A 59 -3.16 -4.51 -11.92
CA LYS A 59 -2.63 -3.97 -13.17
C LYS A 59 -1.86 -5.03 -13.96
N ARG A 60 -1.04 -5.83 -13.28
CA ARG A 60 -0.30 -6.94 -13.89
C ARG A 60 -1.23 -8.00 -14.45
N GLU A 61 -2.27 -8.39 -13.73
CA GLU A 61 -3.29 -9.33 -14.24
C GLU A 61 -4.02 -8.77 -15.45
N ASP A 62 -4.44 -7.51 -15.43
CA ASP A 62 -5.15 -6.89 -16.56
C ASP A 62 -4.27 -6.86 -17.82
N ILE A 63 -2.99 -6.52 -17.67
CA ILE A 63 -2.04 -6.54 -18.78
C ILE A 63 -1.81 -7.97 -19.26
N LYS A 64 -1.62 -8.92 -18.34
CA LYS A 64 -1.45 -10.33 -18.68
C LYS A 64 -2.64 -10.85 -19.47
N ASN A 65 -3.86 -10.57 -19.03
CA ASN A 65 -5.10 -10.95 -19.70
C ASN A 65 -5.20 -10.31 -21.09
N LYS A 66 -4.83 -9.03 -21.24
CA LYS A 66 -4.78 -8.35 -22.55
C LYS A 66 -3.78 -9.03 -23.48
N VAL A 67 -2.57 -9.30 -23.01
CA VAL A 67 -1.52 -9.95 -23.81
C VAL A 67 -1.91 -11.37 -24.21
N GLU A 68 -2.52 -12.13 -23.30
CA GLU A 68 -2.99 -13.49 -23.58
C GLU A 68 -4.06 -13.53 -24.68
N ARG A 69 -4.97 -12.55 -24.68
CA ARG A 69 -6.00 -12.40 -25.73
C ARG A 69 -5.44 -11.94 -27.08
N LEU A 70 -4.29 -11.26 -27.08
CA LEU A 70 -3.60 -10.87 -28.31
C LEU A 70 -2.71 -11.99 -28.85
N TYR A 71 -2.54 -13.08 -28.10
CA TYR A 71 -1.72 -14.19 -28.54
C TYR A 71 -2.38 -14.91 -29.71
N PRO A 72 -1.65 -15.28 -30.79
CA PRO A 72 -2.23 -15.86 -32.01
C PRO A 72 -3.11 -17.09 -31.80
N LYS A 73 -2.88 -17.82 -30.70
CA LYS A 73 -3.65 -19.00 -30.30
C LYS A 73 -5.09 -18.67 -29.82
N HIS A 74 -5.33 -17.43 -29.39
CA HIS A 74 -6.63 -16.94 -28.88
C HIS A 74 -7.19 -15.80 -29.73
N LEU A 75 -6.46 -15.40 -30.77
CA LEU A 75 -6.77 -14.29 -31.65
C LEU A 75 -7.61 -14.79 -32.82
N ASP A 76 -8.81 -14.25 -32.95
CA ASP A 76 -9.72 -14.58 -34.04
C ASP A 76 -9.18 -14.00 -35.36
N ALA A 77 -8.81 -14.88 -36.29
CA ALA A 77 -8.24 -14.52 -37.57
C ALA A 77 -9.24 -13.77 -38.46
N ASP A 78 -10.55 -14.07 -38.34
CA ASP A 78 -11.60 -13.40 -39.12
C ASP A 78 -11.75 -11.96 -38.63
N LEU A 79 -11.71 -11.77 -37.31
CA LEU A 79 -11.81 -10.45 -36.68
C LEU A 79 -10.57 -9.57 -36.99
N LEU A 80 -9.39 -10.18 -37.16
CA LEU A 80 -8.20 -9.50 -37.66
C LEU A 80 -8.38 -9.05 -39.12
N ASP A 81 -8.94 -9.89 -39.98
CA ASP A 81 -9.14 -9.57 -41.39
C ASP A 81 -10.17 -8.43 -41.55
N GLU A 82 -11.23 -8.44 -40.73
CA GLU A 82 -12.17 -7.31 -40.66
C GLU A 82 -11.50 -6.01 -40.21
N GLN A 83 -10.66 -6.06 -39.18
CA GLN A 83 -9.97 -4.87 -38.67
C GLN A 83 -8.91 -4.36 -39.65
N TYR A 84 -8.21 -5.27 -40.34
CA TYR A 84 -7.29 -4.92 -41.42
C TYR A 84 -8.04 -4.20 -42.54
N ARG A 85 -9.14 -4.78 -43.03
CA ARG A 85 -9.97 -4.19 -44.09
C ARG A 85 -10.57 -2.83 -43.69
N ARG A 86 -10.97 -2.65 -42.43
CA ARG A 86 -11.41 -1.33 -41.92
C ARG A 86 -10.29 -0.30 -41.89
N ALA A 87 -9.06 -0.70 -41.56
CA ALA A 87 -7.93 0.20 -41.42
C ALA A 87 -7.29 0.59 -42.75
N THR A 88 -7.16 -0.35 -43.69
CA THR A 88 -6.53 -0.13 -45.00
C THR A 88 -7.53 0.19 -46.11
N GLY A 89 -8.81 -0.18 -45.94
CA GLY A 89 -9.81 -0.13 -47.02
C GLY A 89 -9.57 -1.14 -48.14
N GLU A 90 -8.52 -1.96 -48.01
CA GLU A 90 -8.08 -2.91 -49.02
C GLU A 90 -8.69 -4.29 -48.73
N ILE A 91 -9.28 -4.89 -49.77
CA ILE A 91 -9.75 -6.27 -49.76
C ILE A 91 -8.58 -7.14 -50.24
N LYS A 92 -8.44 -8.36 -49.70
CA LYS A 92 -7.38 -9.27 -50.15
C LYS A 92 -7.52 -9.50 -51.66
N ASN A 93 -6.42 -9.40 -52.42
CA ASN A 93 -6.40 -9.45 -53.90
C ASN A 93 -7.12 -10.64 -54.55
N ASN A 94 -7.52 -11.66 -53.79
CA ASN A 94 -8.12 -12.90 -54.28
C ASN A 94 -9.49 -13.21 -53.64
N GLU A 95 -10.13 -12.21 -53.02
CA GLU A 95 -11.44 -12.34 -52.37
C GLU A 95 -12.58 -11.92 -53.33
N VAL A 96 -13.62 -12.76 -53.46
CA VAL A 96 -14.78 -12.50 -54.32
C VAL A 96 -15.99 -12.23 -53.44
N VAL A 97 -16.50 -11.00 -53.45
CA VAL A 97 -17.68 -10.60 -52.66
C VAL A 97 -18.95 -10.78 -53.51
N TYR A 98 -19.84 -11.67 -53.08
CA TYR A 98 -21.15 -11.85 -53.71
C TYR A 98 -22.18 -10.92 -53.06
N TYR A 99 -22.74 -10.01 -53.86
CA TYR A 99 -23.93 -9.24 -53.48
C TYR A 99 -25.16 -9.91 -54.09
N TYR A 100 -26.16 -10.21 -53.24
CA TYR A 100 -27.49 -10.69 -53.66
C TYR A 100 -28.45 -9.52 -53.83
#